data_AF-A0A3D9HK59-F1
#
_entry.id   AF-A0A3D9HK59-F1
#
_cell.length_a   1.000
_cell.length_b   1.000
_cell.length_c   1.000
_cell.angle_alpha   90.00
_cell.angle_beta   90.00
_cell.angle_gamma   90.00
#
_symmetry.space_group_name_H-M   'P 1'
#
loop_
_entity.id
_entity.type
_entity.pdbx_description
1 polymer ?
#
loop_
_entity_poly.entity_id
_entity_poly.type
_entity_poly.pdbx_seq_one_letter_code
_entity_poly.pdbx_strand_id
1 'polypeptide(L)'
;MQEIYALSEQGNFWGAYQALLPVKESQPMTAQILEADFYLHAQLGYRWEGLAIAKSVPALLNNSLYSQLFLGQAVDVVAPHLVTESPLMQAMISSQDFCRQCGIGFLRFMDLMAQLTDDHRGLIQLMDRFLSDPEVIKHTGYSTAAIGLYCRHFADAAAVAEKIRPLYATDDGTFPPAIAAELSRYEARFTDQIPATATQSDLFHEMGMVPSYAMSGTRESHPADTGANWITPEIDPVRLKAGIEKLMARTARWLEDEGSPHPAPALRAMRDGGIAPISVLSTGRVGTTALQVLAGHSDRLSPYHYLSQNIAAGDRNHLLYRLMDGTADDTFLDRFIERYLTFRFAELYVSHSQGRRAIIVNHLDTLFTPIMAAIFPKATFLHAYRNPGATLISLAYKNQFQFAQLRHLKYDPGYPSGLFLHSRDPNLSLEQECAWYMHVTDLYARSLGELLPQERFLSLDMEDLFAGNPNRIETFISFIGDDELTPELCRETFSRKINEKSHRVVSEAHQSQDRAAEILSHCRQQLTDNGRF
;
A
#
# COMPACT_ATOMS: atom_id res chain seq x y z
N MET A 1 23.36 9.75 24.84
CA MET A 1 23.40 8.74 23.74
C MET A 1 23.52 7.32 24.24
N GLN A 2 24.58 6.91 24.97
CA GLN A 2 24.69 5.53 25.49
C GLN A 2 23.50 5.11 26.37
N GLU A 3 23.01 6.00 27.23
CA GLU A 3 21.80 5.78 28.03
C GLU A 3 20.54 5.62 27.17
N ILE A 4 20.41 6.41 26.11
CA ILE A 4 19.30 6.35 25.15
C ILE A 4 19.27 5.00 24.43
N TYR A 5 20.43 4.49 24.01
CA TYR A 5 20.57 3.17 23.42
C TYR A 5 20.26 2.05 24.42
N ALA A 6 20.79 2.13 25.64
CA ALA A 6 20.51 1.14 26.69
C ALA A 6 19.02 1.05 27.03
N LEU A 7 18.33 2.20 27.14
CA LEU A 7 16.89 2.26 27.36
C LEU A 7 16.11 1.70 26.15
N SER A 8 16.60 1.93 24.93
CA SER A 8 15.99 1.39 23.71
C SER A 8 16.13 -0.13 23.60
N GLU A 9 17.29 -0.69 23.95
CA GLU A 9 17.54 -2.14 23.96
C GLU A 9 16.66 -2.87 25.00
N GLN A 10 16.31 -2.18 26.08
CA GLN A 10 15.38 -2.67 27.10
C GLN A 10 13.90 -2.51 26.71
N GLY A 11 13.61 -1.93 25.54
CA GLY A 11 12.25 -1.62 25.10
C GLY A 11 11.60 -0.44 25.83
N ASN A 12 12.34 0.30 26.66
CA ASN A 12 11.87 1.52 27.33
C ASN A 12 12.04 2.75 26.43
N PHE A 13 11.31 2.76 25.32
CA PHE A 13 11.42 3.82 24.31
C PHE A 13 11.00 5.20 24.83
N TRP A 14 10.09 5.25 25.81
CA TRP A 14 9.67 6.54 26.41
C TRP A 14 10.77 7.11 27.29
N GLY A 15 11.41 6.29 28.13
CA GLY A 15 12.56 6.70 28.90
C GLY A 15 13.72 7.14 28.00
N ALA A 16 13.97 6.39 26.92
CA ALA A 16 14.98 6.76 25.93
C ALA A 16 14.70 8.13 25.28
N TYR A 17 13.43 8.42 24.96
CA TYR A 17 13.03 9.72 24.42
C TYR A 17 13.15 10.85 25.43
N GLN A 18 12.75 10.62 26.69
CA GLN A 18 12.94 11.59 27.78
C GLN A 18 14.42 11.91 27.99
N ALA A 19 15.30 10.93 27.86
CA ALA A 19 16.75 11.13 27.93
C ALA A 19 17.32 11.86 26.70
N LEU A 20 16.63 11.82 25.55
CA LEU A 20 17.02 12.53 24.33
C LEU A 20 16.63 14.02 24.37
N LEU A 21 15.52 14.37 25.01
CA LEU A 21 14.98 15.75 25.05
C LEU A 21 16.01 16.82 25.49
N PRO A 22 16.71 16.68 26.64
CA PRO A 22 17.70 17.67 27.07
C PRO A 22 18.89 17.79 26.11
N VAL A 23 19.22 16.71 25.39
CA VAL A 23 20.30 16.69 24.39
C VAL A 23 19.89 17.48 23.15
N LYS A 24 18.63 17.34 22.70
CA LYS A 24 18.06 18.12 21.58
C LYS A 24 18.02 19.61 21.91
N GLU A 25 17.76 19.96 23.16
CA GLU A 25 17.66 21.35 23.61
C GLU A 25 19.01 22.03 23.82
N SER A 26 20.06 21.27 24.15
CA SER A 26 21.37 21.82 24.55
C SER A 26 22.48 21.65 23.50
N GLN A 27 22.28 20.85 22.45
CA GLN A 27 23.31 20.56 21.45
C GLN A 27 22.82 20.78 20.01
N PRO A 28 23.73 21.15 19.08
CA PRO A 28 23.43 21.13 17.66
C PRO A 28 22.95 19.75 17.21
N MET A 29 21.95 19.71 16.34
CA MET A 29 21.39 18.46 15.83
C MET A 29 22.44 17.71 14.99
N THR A 30 23.01 16.64 15.53
CA THR A 30 23.95 15.78 14.81
C THR A 30 23.21 14.61 14.14
N ALA A 31 23.84 13.94 13.17
CA ALA A 31 23.27 12.77 12.51
C ALA A 31 22.87 11.65 13.50
N GLN A 32 23.63 11.48 14.58
CA GLN A 32 23.35 10.50 15.63
C GLN A 32 22.15 10.89 16.50
N ILE A 33 21.96 12.19 16.76
CA ILE A 33 20.78 12.69 17.49
C ILE A 33 19.54 12.52 16.60
N LEU A 34 19.65 12.79 15.29
CA LEU A 34 18.57 12.60 14.31
C LEU A 34 18.16 11.14 14.16
N GLU A 35 19.12 10.23 14.04
CA GLU A 35 18.87 8.80 13.93
C GLU A 35 18.15 8.25 15.18
N ALA A 36 18.60 8.66 16.37
CA ALA A 36 17.96 8.27 17.63
C ALA A 36 16.56 8.87 17.78
N ASP A 37 16.34 10.13 17.39
CA ASP A 37 15.03 10.79 17.43
C ASP A 37 14.03 10.08 16.51
N PHE A 38 14.45 9.80 15.27
CA PHE A 38 13.63 9.11 14.28
C PHE A 38 13.29 7.68 14.71
N TYR A 39 14.29 6.95 15.21
CA TYR A 39 14.12 5.60 15.73
C TYR A 39 13.12 5.58 16.90
N LEU A 40 13.26 6.48 17.86
CA LEU A 40 12.38 6.54 19.03
C LEU A 40 10.96 6.97 18.69
N HIS A 41 10.78 7.93 17.77
CA HIS A 41 9.46 8.30 17.27
C HIS A 41 8.76 7.16 16.53
N ALA A 42 9.50 6.38 15.74
CA ALA A 42 8.96 5.20 15.06
C ALA A 42 8.55 4.10 16.07
N GLN A 43 9.34 3.88 17.12
CA GLN A 43 9.04 2.86 18.15
C GLN A 43 7.92 3.28 19.12
N LEU A 44 7.81 4.58 19.43
CA LEU A 44 6.73 5.13 20.26
C LEU A 44 5.40 5.25 19.51
N GLY A 45 5.39 4.98 18.20
CA GLY A 45 4.20 4.87 17.37
C GLY A 45 3.26 6.06 17.50
N TYR A 46 3.69 7.26 17.08
CA TYR A 46 2.86 8.48 16.98
C TYR A 46 1.84 8.68 18.12
N ARG A 47 2.22 8.35 19.36
CA ARG A 47 1.38 8.56 20.54
C ARG A 47 1.51 9.99 21.05
N TRP A 48 1.05 11.03 20.35
CA TRP A 48 0.72 12.33 20.96
C TRP A 48 -0.22 13.17 20.06
N GLU A 49 -1.24 13.75 20.70
CA GLU A 49 -2.29 14.61 20.13
C GLU A 49 -1.77 15.94 19.55
N GLY A 50 -2.48 16.47 18.54
CA GLY A 50 -2.19 17.72 17.84
C GLY A 50 -2.18 19.02 18.68
N LEU A 51 -2.49 18.98 19.97
CA LEU A 51 -2.56 20.18 20.83
C LEU A 51 -1.17 20.69 21.28
N ALA A 52 -0.18 19.81 21.41
CA ALA A 52 1.20 20.21 21.72
C ALA A 52 1.92 20.73 20.46
N ILE A 53 1.65 20.12 19.31
CA ILE A 53 2.20 20.52 18.00
C ILE A 53 1.82 21.97 17.69
N ALA A 54 0.55 22.36 17.89
CA ALA A 54 0.09 23.74 17.64
C ALA A 54 0.84 24.83 18.43
N LYS A 55 1.35 24.51 19.62
CA LYS A 55 2.10 25.46 20.46
C LYS A 55 3.59 25.55 20.08
N SER A 56 4.12 24.50 19.44
CA SER A 56 5.55 24.39 19.07
C SER A 56 5.83 24.78 17.61
N VAL A 57 4.80 24.81 16.75
CA VAL A 57 4.92 25.12 15.31
C VAL A 57 5.68 26.42 15.02
N PRO A 58 5.47 27.56 15.70
CA PRO A 58 6.21 28.79 15.40
C PRO A 58 7.73 28.67 15.65
N ALA A 59 8.15 27.85 16.62
CA ALA A 59 9.56 27.63 16.94
C ALA A 59 10.23 26.62 15.99
N LEU A 60 9.47 25.62 15.51
CA LEU A 60 9.94 24.59 14.57
C LEU A 60 10.07 25.10 13.12
N LEU A 61 9.30 26.14 12.76
CA LEU A 61 9.30 26.74 11.42
C LEU A 61 10.56 27.57 11.09
N ASN A 62 11.41 27.89 12.05
CA ASN A 62 12.67 28.62 11.83
C ASN A 62 13.82 27.76 11.27
N ASN A 63 13.61 26.48 11.01
CA ASN A 63 14.67 25.56 10.54
C ASN A 63 14.24 24.82 9.26
N SER A 64 14.78 25.22 8.11
CA SER A 64 14.22 24.97 6.76
C SER A 64 14.17 23.49 6.32
N LEU A 65 15.04 22.64 6.85
CA LEU A 65 15.06 21.21 6.51
C LEU A 65 14.10 20.40 7.39
N TYR A 66 13.91 20.84 8.65
CA TYR A 66 13.04 20.16 9.62
C TYR A 66 11.56 20.42 9.31
N SER A 67 11.21 21.64 8.89
CA SER A 67 9.85 21.99 8.48
C SER A 67 9.36 21.16 7.29
N GLN A 68 10.21 20.80 6.33
CA GLN A 68 9.80 20.01 5.16
C GLN A 68 9.52 18.53 5.48
N LEU A 69 10.34 17.89 6.32
CA LEU A 69 10.16 16.49 6.73
C LEU A 69 9.05 16.33 7.78
N PHE A 70 8.99 17.25 8.74
CA PHE A 70 7.99 17.23 9.82
C PHE A 70 6.58 17.56 9.30
N LEU A 71 6.43 18.52 8.39
CA LEU A 71 5.12 18.78 7.78
C LEU A 71 4.64 17.59 6.95
N GLY A 72 5.50 16.93 6.18
CA GLY A 72 5.09 15.78 5.37
C GLY A 72 4.38 14.69 6.17
N GLN A 73 4.84 14.42 7.39
CA GLN A 73 4.25 13.41 8.29
C GLN A 73 3.17 13.98 9.22
N ALA A 74 3.25 15.25 9.63
CA ALA A 74 2.21 15.90 10.43
C ALA A 74 0.94 16.15 9.61
N VAL A 75 1.07 16.37 8.30
CA VAL A 75 -0.04 16.51 7.35
C VAL A 75 -0.90 15.25 7.32
N ASP A 76 -0.29 14.06 7.30
CA ASP A 76 -1.02 12.79 7.31
C ASP A 76 -1.86 12.58 8.58
N VAL A 77 -1.44 13.19 9.70
CA VAL A 77 -2.12 13.10 11.00
C VAL A 77 -3.16 14.21 11.19
N VAL A 78 -2.90 15.42 10.69
CA VAL A 78 -3.72 16.61 10.94
C VAL A 78 -4.79 16.81 9.86
N ALA A 79 -4.52 16.47 8.60
CA ALA A 79 -5.44 16.69 7.49
C ALA A 79 -6.83 16.04 7.67
N PRO A 80 -6.98 14.83 8.24
CA PRO A 80 -8.30 14.24 8.52
C PRO A 80 -9.15 15.05 9.52
N HIS A 81 -8.54 15.98 10.26
CA HIS A 81 -9.21 16.80 11.30
C HIS A 81 -9.48 18.25 10.86
N LEU A 82 -9.10 18.62 9.64
CA LEU A 82 -9.25 19.99 9.13
C LEU A 82 -10.47 20.07 8.20
N VAL A 83 -11.57 20.63 8.69
CA VAL A 83 -12.66 21.12 7.82
C VAL A 83 -12.22 22.45 7.20
N THR A 84 -12.64 22.74 5.97
CA THR A 84 -12.36 24.00 5.24
C THR A 84 -12.71 25.27 6.02
N GLU A 85 -13.65 25.19 6.96
CA GLU A 85 -14.07 26.28 7.85
C GLU A 85 -13.31 26.34 9.18
N SER A 86 -12.37 25.43 9.44
CA SER A 86 -11.64 25.45 10.72
C SER A 86 -10.82 26.74 10.87
N PRO A 87 -10.78 27.36 12.06
CA PRO A 87 -9.95 28.55 12.32
C PRO A 87 -8.48 28.34 12.01
N LEU A 88 -7.99 27.09 12.15
CA LEU A 88 -6.62 26.71 11.79
C LEU A 88 -6.41 26.74 10.26
N MET A 89 -7.34 26.18 9.48
CA MET A 89 -7.28 26.27 8.02
C MET A 89 -7.37 27.72 7.55
N GLN A 90 -8.26 28.54 8.13
CA GLN A 90 -8.36 29.96 7.81
C GLN A 90 -7.10 30.74 8.20
N ALA A 91 -6.45 30.40 9.31
CA ALA A 91 -5.17 31.00 9.70
C ALA A 91 -4.02 30.57 8.78
N MET A 92 -4.00 29.31 8.33
CA MET A 92 -3.04 28.82 7.33
C MET A 92 -3.26 29.50 5.97
N ILE A 93 -4.51 29.61 5.51
CA ILE A 93 -4.91 30.33 4.30
C ILE A 93 -4.50 31.80 4.37
N SER A 94 -4.58 32.41 5.56
CA SER A 94 -4.29 33.83 5.75
C SER A 94 -2.81 34.16 5.97
N SER A 95 -1.96 33.15 6.21
CA SER A 95 -0.54 33.33 6.50
C SER A 95 0.32 33.26 5.24
N GLN A 96 0.86 34.41 4.83
CA GLN A 96 1.84 34.49 3.73
C GLN A 96 3.14 33.74 4.05
N ASP A 97 3.59 33.76 5.30
CA ASP A 97 4.82 33.08 5.71
C ASP A 97 4.69 31.56 5.69
N PHE A 98 3.49 31.04 5.99
CA PHE A 98 3.20 29.61 5.91
C PHE A 98 3.33 29.08 4.47
N CYS A 99 2.73 29.78 3.51
CA CYS A 99 2.80 29.40 2.09
C CYS A 99 4.24 29.45 1.54
N ARG A 100 5.04 30.42 1.99
CA ARG A 100 6.44 30.58 1.58
C ARG A 100 7.36 29.50 2.15
N GLN A 101 7.18 29.11 3.40
CA GLN A 101 8.10 28.19 4.08
C GLN A 101 7.81 26.71 3.81
N CYS A 102 6.58 26.35 3.44
CA CYS A 102 6.17 24.95 3.40
C CYS A 102 6.47 24.20 2.09
N GLY A 103 6.78 24.89 0.98
CA GLY A 103 7.25 24.26 -0.28
C GLY A 103 6.51 22.98 -0.69
N ILE A 104 7.23 21.86 -0.86
CA ILE A 104 6.66 20.53 -1.17
C ILE A 104 5.65 20.04 -0.11
N GLY A 105 5.89 20.35 1.17
CA GLY A 105 4.99 19.96 2.26
C GLY A 105 3.60 20.59 2.11
N PHE A 106 3.53 21.82 1.57
CA PHE A 106 2.25 22.45 1.22
C PHE A 106 1.55 21.74 0.07
N LEU A 107 2.28 21.39 -1.00
CA LEU A 107 1.69 20.66 -2.13
C LEU A 107 1.16 19.27 -1.73
N ARG A 108 1.87 18.57 -0.83
CA ARG A 108 1.40 17.31 -0.23
C ARG A 108 0.15 17.51 0.62
N PHE A 109 0.12 18.57 1.43
CA PHE A 109 -1.07 18.94 2.19
C PHE A 109 -2.27 19.22 1.28
N MET A 110 -2.06 19.97 0.19
CA MET A 110 -3.11 20.26 -0.78
C MET A 110 -3.61 19.00 -1.50
N ASP A 111 -2.71 18.08 -1.86
CA ASP A 111 -3.09 16.81 -2.49
C ASP A 111 -3.95 15.95 -1.57
N LEU A 112 -3.53 15.84 -0.30
CA LEU A 112 -4.25 15.09 0.71
C LEU A 112 -5.60 15.74 0.98
N MET A 113 -5.65 17.06 1.19
CA MET A 113 -6.91 17.77 1.42
C MET A 113 -7.87 17.62 0.23
N ALA A 114 -7.39 17.63 -1.02
CA ALA A 114 -8.20 17.40 -2.22
C ALA A 114 -8.90 16.04 -2.19
N GLN A 115 -8.19 15.00 -1.75
CA GLN A 115 -8.71 13.63 -1.68
C GLN A 115 -9.66 13.40 -0.49
N LEU A 116 -9.63 14.28 0.52
CA LEU A 116 -10.41 14.14 1.76
C LEU A 116 -11.73 14.93 1.78
N THR A 117 -11.94 15.85 0.84
CA THR A 117 -13.13 16.72 0.82
C THR A 117 -13.88 16.61 -0.49
N ASP A 118 -15.21 16.46 -0.42
CA ASP A 118 -16.09 16.58 -1.58
C ASP A 118 -16.33 18.06 -1.96
N ASP A 119 -16.06 19.02 -1.05
CA ASP A 119 -16.11 20.46 -1.35
C ASP A 119 -14.71 21.00 -1.64
N HIS A 120 -14.39 21.09 -2.92
CA HIS A 120 -13.11 21.57 -3.42
C HIS A 120 -12.98 23.09 -3.44
N ARG A 121 -14.01 23.89 -3.12
CA ARG A 121 -13.95 25.35 -3.24
C ARG A 121 -12.88 25.99 -2.36
N GLY A 122 -12.73 25.50 -1.13
CA GLY A 122 -11.69 25.99 -0.21
C GLY A 122 -10.27 25.66 -0.70
N LEU A 123 -10.09 24.46 -1.29
CA LEU A 123 -8.81 24.08 -1.91
C LEU A 123 -8.52 24.92 -3.15
N ILE A 124 -9.50 25.09 -4.03
CA ILE A 124 -9.35 25.92 -5.23
C ILE A 124 -8.98 27.34 -4.84
N GLN A 125 -9.65 27.95 -3.84
CA GLN A 125 -9.29 29.28 -3.34
C GLN A 125 -7.88 29.34 -2.77
N LEU A 126 -7.44 28.30 -2.05
CA LEU A 126 -6.11 28.25 -1.46
C LEU A 126 -5.02 28.03 -2.53
N MET A 127 -5.28 27.20 -3.55
CA MET A 127 -4.40 27.04 -4.71
C MET A 127 -4.36 28.29 -5.58
N ASP A 128 -5.51 28.94 -5.79
CA ASP A 128 -5.61 30.22 -6.50
C ASP A 128 -4.77 31.27 -5.81
N ARG A 129 -4.85 31.35 -4.48
CA ARG A 129 -4.03 32.25 -3.68
C ARG A 129 -2.54 31.92 -3.80
N PHE A 130 -2.18 30.64 -3.69
CA PHE A 130 -0.80 30.16 -3.84
C PHE A 130 -0.21 30.46 -5.22
N LEU A 131 -0.99 30.25 -6.29
CA LEU A 131 -0.60 30.54 -7.67
C LEU A 131 -0.65 32.04 -8.00
N SER A 132 -1.43 32.83 -7.28
CA SER A 132 -1.52 34.29 -7.49
C SER A 132 -0.40 35.09 -6.83
N ASP A 133 0.43 34.50 -5.96
CA ASP A 133 1.53 35.18 -5.26
C ASP A 133 2.87 34.94 -6.01
N PRO A 134 3.40 35.95 -6.73
CA PRO A 134 4.62 35.80 -7.53
C PRO A 134 5.86 35.46 -6.68
N GLU A 135 5.90 35.84 -5.40
CA GLU A 135 7.04 35.61 -4.52
C GLU A 135 7.05 34.18 -3.98
N VAL A 136 5.87 33.58 -3.75
CA VAL A 136 5.75 32.14 -3.41
C VAL A 136 6.23 31.28 -4.58
N ILE A 137 5.86 31.65 -5.80
CA ILE A 137 6.26 30.96 -7.03
C ILE A 137 7.77 31.05 -7.26
N LYS A 138 8.33 32.26 -7.10
CA LYS A 138 9.75 32.55 -7.32
C LYS A 138 10.66 31.84 -6.31
N HIS A 139 10.22 31.66 -5.07
CA HIS A 139 11.03 31.05 -4.02
C HIS A 139 10.90 29.55 -3.89
N THR A 140 9.81 28.95 -4.37
CA THR A 140 9.58 27.52 -4.19
C THR A 140 10.27 26.67 -5.26
N GLY A 141 10.48 27.15 -6.49
CA GLY A 141 11.01 26.30 -7.57
C GLY A 141 10.10 25.11 -7.91
N TYR A 142 8.88 25.09 -7.37
CA TYR A 142 7.90 24.00 -7.45
C TYR A 142 6.64 24.40 -8.23
N SER A 143 6.71 25.46 -9.06
CA SER A 143 5.58 25.94 -9.86
C SER A 143 5.01 24.85 -10.77
N THR A 144 5.86 24.02 -11.38
CA THR A 144 5.44 22.87 -12.20
C THR A 144 4.72 21.79 -11.40
N ALA A 145 5.16 21.48 -10.17
CA ALA A 145 4.50 20.51 -9.30
C ALA A 145 3.13 21.01 -8.80
N ALA A 146 3.02 22.31 -8.51
CA ALA A 146 1.77 22.96 -8.12
C ALA A 146 0.77 23.01 -9.27
N ILE A 147 1.23 23.37 -10.48
CA ILE A 147 0.44 23.34 -11.72
C ILE A 147 -0.03 21.91 -12.01
N GLY A 148 0.86 20.91 -11.87
CA GLY A 148 0.48 19.51 -12.02
C GLY A 148 -0.58 19.06 -11.02
N LEU A 149 -0.47 19.46 -9.75
CA LEU A 149 -1.51 19.20 -8.74
C LEU A 149 -2.85 19.85 -9.11
N TYR A 150 -2.80 21.08 -9.62
CA TYR A 150 -3.99 21.84 -10.03
C TYR A 150 -4.68 21.17 -11.23
N CYS A 151 -3.91 20.77 -12.25
CA CYS A 151 -4.40 20.02 -13.40
C CYS A 151 -4.97 18.64 -13.01
N ARG A 152 -4.39 17.96 -12.01
CA ARG A 152 -4.86 16.63 -11.57
C ARG A 152 -6.28 16.65 -11.01
N HIS A 153 -6.63 17.69 -10.26
CA HIS A 153 -7.82 17.65 -9.42
C HIS A 153 -8.94 18.60 -9.87
N PHE A 154 -8.63 19.68 -10.59
CA PHE A 154 -9.53 20.84 -10.60
C PHE A 154 -9.83 21.47 -11.96
N ALA A 155 -9.20 21.07 -13.08
CA ALA A 155 -9.51 21.66 -14.39
C ALA A 155 -8.91 20.91 -15.60
N ASP A 156 -9.57 21.06 -16.75
CA ASP A 156 -8.98 20.84 -18.09
C ASP A 156 -7.68 21.66 -18.23
N ALA A 157 -6.64 21.05 -18.81
CA ALA A 157 -5.35 21.69 -19.06
C ALA A 157 -5.49 23.05 -19.76
N ALA A 158 -6.48 23.20 -20.65
CA ALA A 158 -6.78 24.49 -21.30
C ALA A 158 -7.25 25.57 -20.31
N ALA A 159 -8.10 25.21 -19.35
CA ALA A 159 -8.58 26.12 -18.31
C ALA A 159 -7.49 26.47 -17.29
N VAL A 160 -6.61 25.50 -16.97
CA VAL A 160 -5.40 25.79 -16.16
C VAL A 160 -4.47 26.73 -16.90
N ALA A 161 -4.20 26.45 -18.18
CA ALA A 161 -3.37 27.28 -19.03
C ALA A 161 -3.90 28.72 -19.10
N GLU A 162 -5.20 28.93 -19.33
CA GLU A 162 -5.79 30.27 -19.35
C GLU A 162 -5.59 31.01 -18.02
N LYS A 163 -5.76 30.31 -16.89
CA LYS A 163 -5.65 30.88 -15.55
C LYS A 163 -4.22 31.25 -15.16
N ILE A 164 -3.23 30.45 -15.55
CA ILE A 164 -1.82 30.70 -15.22
C ILE A 164 -1.12 31.60 -16.25
N ARG A 165 -1.75 31.86 -17.41
CA ARG A 165 -1.18 32.68 -18.50
C ARG A 165 -0.70 34.07 -18.04
N PRO A 166 -1.45 34.85 -17.24
CA PRO A 166 -1.00 36.18 -16.81
C PRO A 166 0.25 36.17 -15.92
N LEU A 167 0.54 35.02 -15.30
CA LEU A 167 1.60 34.86 -14.31
C LEU A 167 2.88 34.30 -14.90
N TYR A 168 2.74 33.44 -15.92
CA TYR A 168 3.85 32.66 -16.45
C TYR A 168 4.07 32.83 -17.94
N ALA A 169 3.13 33.40 -18.69
CA ALA A 169 3.38 33.59 -20.11
C ALA A 169 4.50 34.61 -20.33
N THR A 170 5.37 34.31 -21.29
CA THR A 170 6.31 35.28 -21.84
C THR A 170 5.55 36.40 -22.56
N ASP A 171 6.23 37.49 -22.88
CA ASP A 171 5.62 38.67 -23.51
C ASP A 171 4.94 38.35 -24.86
N ASP A 172 5.31 37.23 -25.51
CA ASP A 172 4.68 36.71 -26.73
C ASP A 172 3.44 35.83 -26.49
N GLY A 173 3.01 35.68 -25.23
CA GLY A 173 1.86 34.90 -24.81
C GLY A 173 2.09 33.38 -24.73
N THR A 174 3.32 32.90 -24.91
CA THR A 174 3.69 31.48 -24.77
C THR A 174 4.14 31.15 -23.35
N PHE A 175 4.16 29.87 -22.97
CA PHE A 175 4.67 29.46 -21.64
C PHE A 175 6.16 29.11 -21.70
N PRO A 176 6.92 29.37 -20.61
CA PRO A 176 8.27 28.85 -20.44
C PRO A 176 8.29 27.34 -20.71
N PRO A 177 9.37 26.80 -21.33
CA PRO A 177 9.40 25.41 -21.79
C PRO A 177 9.02 24.37 -20.73
N ALA A 178 9.37 24.58 -19.46
CA ALA A 178 9.00 23.66 -18.37
C ALA A 178 7.48 23.63 -18.09
N ILE A 179 6.81 24.78 -18.19
CA ILE A 179 5.35 24.89 -17.97
C ILE A 179 4.61 24.44 -19.22
N ALA A 180 5.09 24.82 -20.41
CA ALA A 180 4.56 24.32 -21.67
C ALA A 180 4.67 22.79 -21.76
N ALA A 181 5.79 22.20 -21.35
CA ALA A 181 5.99 20.76 -21.31
C ALA A 181 5.04 20.09 -20.30
N GLU A 182 4.81 20.69 -19.14
CA GLU A 182 3.88 20.11 -18.15
C GLU A 182 2.43 20.22 -18.63
N LEU A 183 1.98 21.37 -19.16
CA LEU A 183 0.66 21.51 -19.77
C LEU A 183 0.47 20.55 -20.95
N SER A 184 1.47 20.42 -21.83
CA SER A 184 1.44 19.47 -22.95
C SER A 184 1.43 18.02 -22.48
N ARG A 185 2.14 17.68 -21.39
CA ARG A 185 2.07 16.35 -20.77
C ARG A 185 0.67 16.06 -20.24
N TYR A 186 0.00 17.04 -19.63
CA TYR A 186 -1.38 16.88 -19.17
C TYR A 186 -2.38 16.81 -20.33
N GLU A 187 -2.23 17.61 -21.39
CA GLU A 187 -3.03 17.46 -22.61
C GLU A 187 -2.81 16.08 -23.25
N ALA A 188 -1.56 15.61 -23.31
CA ALA A 188 -1.21 14.30 -23.83
C ALA A 188 -1.69 13.15 -22.92
N ARG A 189 -1.83 13.38 -21.60
CA ARG A 189 -2.36 12.41 -20.62
C ARG A 189 -3.82 12.02 -20.90
N PHE A 190 -4.57 12.87 -21.61
CA PHE A 190 -5.93 12.59 -22.08
C PHE A 190 -5.99 12.06 -23.52
N THR A 191 -4.84 11.91 -24.17
CA THR A 191 -4.73 11.22 -25.46
C THR A 191 -4.14 9.84 -25.22
N ASP A 192 -4.70 8.80 -25.84
CA ASP A 192 -4.44 7.37 -25.59
C ASP A 192 -3.00 6.86 -25.87
N GLN A 193 -1.96 7.70 -25.78
CA GLN A 193 -0.60 7.38 -26.22
C GLN A 193 0.41 7.47 -25.06
N ILE A 194 0.32 6.54 -24.12
CA ILE A 194 1.47 6.23 -23.27
C ILE A 194 2.55 5.58 -24.17
N PRO A 195 3.75 6.16 -24.31
CA PRO A 195 4.78 5.62 -25.22
C PRO A 195 5.11 4.17 -24.89
N ALA A 196 5.31 3.32 -25.90
CA ALA A 196 5.77 1.95 -25.71
C ALA A 196 7.13 1.86 -24.98
N THR A 197 7.89 2.95 -24.99
CA THR A 197 9.20 3.09 -24.33
C THR A 197 9.13 3.61 -22.89
N ALA A 198 7.94 3.92 -22.35
CA ALA A 198 7.80 4.43 -21.00
C ALA A 198 8.36 3.43 -19.98
N THR A 199 9.24 3.89 -19.09
CA THR A 199 9.72 3.08 -17.97
C THR A 199 8.68 3.05 -16.86
N GLN A 200 8.79 2.09 -15.96
CA GLN A 200 7.96 2.03 -14.76
C GLN A 200 8.06 3.33 -13.93
N SER A 201 9.25 3.93 -13.86
CA SER A 201 9.46 5.20 -13.15
C SER A 201 8.74 6.36 -13.83
N ASP A 202 8.74 6.40 -15.17
CA ASP A 202 8.04 7.43 -15.94
C ASP A 202 6.55 7.36 -15.64
N LEU A 203 5.96 6.15 -15.67
CA LEU A 203 4.54 5.94 -15.38
C LEU A 203 4.15 6.32 -13.96
N PHE A 204 4.97 5.98 -12.96
CA PHE A 204 4.68 6.38 -11.58
C PHE A 204 4.71 7.90 -11.41
N HIS A 205 5.68 8.57 -12.06
CA HIS A 205 5.75 10.02 -12.05
C HIS A 205 4.56 10.65 -12.79
N GLU A 206 4.17 10.10 -13.95
CA GLU A 206 3.03 10.55 -14.74
C GLU A 206 1.70 10.38 -14.01
N MET A 207 1.51 9.25 -13.31
CA MET A 207 0.34 9.03 -12.47
C MET A 207 0.29 9.98 -11.26
N GLY A 208 1.36 10.75 -11.00
CA GLY A 208 1.43 11.66 -9.85
C GLY A 208 1.50 10.92 -8.52
N MET A 209 1.94 9.66 -8.54
CA MET A 209 1.92 8.80 -7.37
C MET A 209 3.05 9.18 -6.39
N VAL A 210 2.69 9.79 -5.26
CA VAL A 210 3.60 9.99 -4.12
C VAL A 210 3.65 8.70 -3.29
N PRO A 211 4.81 8.28 -2.74
CA PRO A 211 4.90 7.06 -1.95
C PRO A 211 4.01 7.10 -0.70
N SER A 212 3.14 6.11 -0.58
CA SER A 212 2.34 5.78 0.63
C SER A 212 1.22 6.77 0.98
N TYR A 213 0.01 6.48 0.51
CA TYR A 213 -1.22 6.94 1.16
C TYR A 213 -1.76 5.80 2.02
N ALA A 214 -2.15 6.06 3.27
CA ALA A 214 -3.16 5.26 3.96
C ALA A 214 -4.54 5.69 3.43
N MET A 215 -5.57 4.84 3.43
CA MET A 215 -6.93 5.42 3.39
C MET A 215 -7.02 6.34 4.61
N SER A 216 -7.57 7.53 4.47
CA SER A 216 -8.16 8.25 5.61
C SER A 216 -9.25 7.45 6.32
N GLY A 217 -9.71 6.38 5.66
CA GLY A 217 -10.68 5.40 6.11
C GLY A 217 -10.20 4.40 7.16
N THR A 218 -8.93 4.30 7.54
CA THR A 218 -8.51 3.34 8.58
C THR A 218 -7.91 4.03 9.80
N ARG A 219 -8.39 3.66 10.98
CA ARG A 219 -7.93 4.22 12.24
C ARG A 219 -7.80 3.13 13.29
N GLU A 220 -6.58 2.94 13.78
CA GLU A 220 -6.38 2.15 15.00
C GLU A 220 -6.94 2.97 16.17
N SER A 221 -7.89 2.39 16.89
CA SER A 221 -8.55 3.08 17.99
C SER A 221 -7.60 3.20 19.18
N HIS A 222 -7.72 4.28 19.94
CA HIS A 222 -6.98 4.41 21.19
C HIS A 222 -7.50 3.35 22.19
N PRO A 223 -6.68 2.82 23.12
CA PRO A 223 -7.18 1.93 24.18
C PRO A 223 -8.30 2.52 25.05
N ALA A 224 -8.42 3.85 25.07
CA ALA A 224 -9.52 4.57 25.74
C ALA A 224 -10.80 4.65 24.90
N ASP A 225 -10.72 4.40 23.59
CA ASP A 225 -11.86 4.32 22.69
C ASP A 225 -12.55 2.97 22.93
N THR A 226 -13.33 2.91 24.01
CA THR A 226 -14.28 1.82 24.26
C THR A 226 -15.46 1.98 23.30
N GLY A 227 -15.21 1.74 22.01
CA GLY A 227 -16.25 1.58 21.00
C GLY A 227 -17.34 0.65 21.55
N ALA A 228 -18.56 1.15 21.63
CA ALA A 228 -19.66 0.39 22.24
C ALA A 228 -20.00 -0.90 21.46
N ASN A 229 -19.47 -1.05 20.23
CA ASN A 229 -19.86 -2.08 19.26
C ASN A 229 -18.68 -2.92 18.74
N TRP A 230 -17.58 -3.04 19.49
CA TRP A 230 -16.46 -3.89 19.08
C TRP A 230 -16.89 -5.35 18.90
N ILE A 231 -16.67 -5.91 17.70
CA ILE A 231 -16.86 -7.33 17.44
C ILE A 231 -15.54 -8.02 17.12
N THR A 232 -15.50 -9.33 17.39
CA THR A 232 -14.46 -10.23 16.92
C THR A 232 -14.82 -10.70 15.51
N PRO A 233 -13.88 -10.69 14.54
CA PRO A 233 -14.14 -11.15 13.19
C PRO A 233 -14.49 -12.63 13.18
N GLU A 234 -15.50 -13.00 12.41
CA GLU A 234 -15.96 -14.38 12.25
C GLU A 234 -15.77 -14.83 10.80
N ILE A 235 -15.05 -15.93 10.64
CA ILE A 235 -14.77 -16.56 9.36
C ILE A 235 -15.94 -17.47 9.01
N ASP A 236 -16.72 -17.01 8.04
CA ASP A 236 -17.73 -17.80 7.34
C ASP A 236 -17.26 -18.03 5.89
N PRO A 237 -16.87 -19.27 5.53
CA PRO A 237 -16.42 -19.60 4.18
C PRO A 237 -17.44 -19.26 3.09
N VAL A 238 -18.73 -19.41 3.37
CA VAL A 238 -19.81 -19.18 2.39
C VAL A 238 -19.95 -17.69 2.14
N ARG A 239 -19.99 -16.88 3.21
CA ARG A 239 -20.03 -15.41 3.09
C ARG A 239 -18.78 -14.87 2.42
N LEU A 240 -17.59 -15.37 2.81
CA LEU A 240 -16.33 -14.94 2.20
C LEU A 240 -16.32 -15.20 0.68
N LYS A 241 -16.71 -16.40 0.25
CA LYS A 241 -16.80 -16.75 -1.17
C LYS A 241 -17.78 -15.83 -1.91
N ALA A 242 -18.97 -15.58 -1.34
CA ALA A 242 -19.95 -14.66 -1.91
C ALA A 242 -19.40 -13.21 -1.99
N GLY A 243 -18.63 -12.77 -1.00
CA GLY A 243 -17.92 -11.50 -1.02
C GLY A 243 -16.89 -11.42 -2.16
N ILE A 244 -16.08 -12.46 -2.34
CA ILE A 244 -15.11 -12.56 -3.44
C ILE A 244 -15.82 -12.49 -4.80
N GLU A 245 -16.89 -13.25 -4.97
CA GLU A 245 -17.72 -13.23 -6.19
C GLU A 245 -18.30 -11.84 -6.45
N LYS A 246 -18.81 -11.16 -5.41
CA LYS A 246 -19.30 -9.79 -5.50
C LYS A 246 -18.21 -8.81 -5.94
N LEU A 247 -17.00 -8.93 -5.38
CA LEU A 247 -15.85 -8.11 -5.78
C LEU A 247 -15.52 -8.33 -7.26
N MET A 248 -15.44 -9.59 -7.72
CA MET A 248 -15.19 -9.91 -9.14
C MET A 248 -16.27 -9.31 -10.05
N ALA A 249 -17.55 -9.51 -9.71
CA ALA A 249 -18.66 -8.99 -10.48
C ALA A 249 -18.66 -7.45 -10.52
N ARG A 250 -18.31 -6.79 -9.40
CA ARG A 250 -18.19 -5.33 -9.36
C ARG A 250 -17.00 -4.84 -10.20
N THR A 251 -15.84 -5.49 -10.10
CA THR A 251 -14.68 -5.17 -10.93
C THR A 251 -14.99 -5.27 -12.42
N ALA A 252 -15.69 -6.32 -12.85
CA ALA A 252 -16.08 -6.45 -14.25
C ALA A 252 -16.97 -5.28 -14.70
N ARG A 253 -17.98 -4.89 -13.89
CA ARG A 253 -18.83 -3.71 -14.17
C ARG A 253 -18.03 -2.41 -14.19
N TRP A 254 -17.15 -2.21 -13.21
CA TRP A 254 -16.28 -1.04 -13.13
C TRP A 254 -15.37 -0.94 -14.37
N LEU A 255 -14.87 -2.07 -14.88
CA LEU A 255 -14.04 -2.10 -16.08
C LEU A 255 -14.83 -1.78 -17.35
N GLU A 256 -16.12 -2.09 -17.44
CA GLU A 256 -16.95 -1.81 -18.62
C GLU A 256 -17.62 -0.43 -18.60
N ASP A 257 -17.63 0.26 -17.47
CA ASP A 257 -18.17 1.61 -17.39
C ASP A 257 -17.31 2.58 -18.24
N GLU A 258 -17.94 3.21 -19.22
CA GLU A 258 -17.29 4.19 -20.12
C GLU A 258 -16.84 5.45 -19.35
N GLY A 259 -17.51 5.75 -18.23
CA GLY A 259 -17.16 6.84 -17.33
C GLY A 259 -16.05 6.50 -16.33
N SER A 260 -15.59 5.24 -16.27
CA SER A 260 -14.53 4.86 -15.33
C SER A 260 -13.23 5.61 -15.62
N PRO A 261 -12.58 6.16 -14.58
CA PRO A 261 -11.34 6.88 -14.73
C PRO A 261 -10.21 5.97 -15.24
N HIS A 262 -9.11 6.58 -15.67
CA HIS A 262 -7.84 5.88 -15.84
C HIS A 262 -7.51 5.11 -14.54
N PRO A 263 -7.10 3.82 -14.59
CA PRO A 263 -6.56 3.10 -15.75
C PRO A 263 -7.52 2.23 -16.57
N ALA A 264 -8.85 2.36 -16.43
CA ALA A 264 -9.80 1.41 -17.05
C ALA A 264 -9.65 1.23 -18.58
N PRO A 265 -9.53 2.29 -19.42
CA PRO A 265 -9.37 2.13 -20.87
C PRO A 265 -8.13 1.31 -21.27
N ALA A 266 -6.99 1.59 -20.64
CA ALA A 266 -5.74 0.88 -20.90
C ALA A 266 -5.81 -0.58 -20.41
N LEU A 267 -6.49 -0.86 -19.30
CA LEU A 267 -6.73 -2.22 -18.83
C LEU A 267 -7.59 -3.03 -19.81
N ARG A 268 -8.62 -2.43 -20.41
CA ARG A 268 -9.41 -3.06 -21.48
C ARG A 268 -8.53 -3.41 -22.69
N ALA A 269 -7.69 -2.48 -23.13
CA ALA A 269 -6.75 -2.72 -24.23
C ALA A 269 -5.76 -3.87 -23.93
N MET A 270 -5.22 -3.91 -22.70
CA MET A 270 -4.31 -5.00 -22.28
C MET A 270 -5.02 -6.36 -22.21
N ARG A 271 -6.26 -6.38 -21.68
CA ARG A 271 -7.09 -7.59 -21.67
C ARG A 271 -7.27 -8.15 -23.08
N ASP A 272 -7.61 -7.27 -24.02
CA ASP A 272 -7.92 -7.65 -25.41
C ASP A 272 -6.65 -8.04 -26.18
N GLY A 273 -5.48 -7.50 -25.80
CA GLY A 273 -4.15 -7.89 -26.29
C GLY A 273 -3.75 -9.32 -25.93
N GLY A 274 -4.43 -9.96 -24.98
CA GLY A 274 -4.32 -11.40 -24.70
C GLY A 274 -3.15 -11.83 -23.81
N ILE A 275 -2.24 -10.91 -23.44
CA ILE A 275 -1.21 -11.16 -22.43
C ILE A 275 -1.84 -10.98 -21.05
N ALA A 276 -2.07 -12.08 -20.34
CA ALA A 276 -2.73 -12.07 -19.05
C ALA A 276 -1.76 -12.43 -17.92
N PRO A 277 -1.82 -11.79 -16.75
CA PRO A 277 -0.85 -12.00 -15.66
C PRO A 277 -0.93 -13.40 -15.01
N ILE A 278 0.08 -13.70 -14.22
CA ILE A 278 0.10 -14.78 -13.23
C ILE A 278 0.07 -14.12 -11.85
N SER A 279 -0.86 -14.51 -10.99
CA SER A 279 -0.90 -14.03 -9.60
C SER A 279 -0.63 -15.18 -8.63
N VAL A 280 0.29 -14.96 -7.70
CA VAL A 280 0.62 -15.95 -6.65
C VAL A 280 -0.09 -15.58 -5.36
N LEU A 281 -0.98 -16.45 -4.91
CA LEU A 281 -1.68 -16.34 -3.64
C LEU A 281 -0.88 -17.09 -2.58
N SER A 282 -0.47 -16.40 -1.51
CA SER A 282 0.27 -17.04 -0.42
C SER A 282 0.27 -16.21 0.86
N THR A 283 0.67 -16.84 1.96
CA THR A 283 0.93 -16.18 3.26
C THR A 283 2.27 -15.42 3.29
N GLY A 284 2.99 -15.36 2.17
CA GLY A 284 4.41 -15.06 2.18
C GLY A 284 5.20 -16.15 2.91
N ARG A 285 6.54 -16.08 2.85
CA ARG A 285 7.45 -17.06 3.49
C ARG A 285 7.34 -18.51 2.97
N VAL A 286 6.55 -18.75 1.92
CA VAL A 286 6.38 -20.05 1.27
C VAL A 286 7.37 -20.32 0.13
N GLY A 287 8.25 -19.37 -0.20
CA GLY A 287 9.15 -19.50 -1.36
C GLY A 287 8.93 -18.48 -2.47
N THR A 288 8.13 -17.45 -2.24
CA THR A 288 7.84 -16.39 -3.23
C THR A 288 9.10 -15.73 -3.81
N THR A 289 10.18 -15.60 -3.03
CA THR A 289 11.47 -15.09 -3.55
C THR A 289 12.14 -16.08 -4.49
N ALA A 290 12.02 -17.39 -4.26
CA ALA A 290 12.52 -18.39 -5.20
C ALA A 290 11.72 -18.35 -6.51
N LEU A 291 10.39 -18.17 -6.43
CA LEU A 291 9.55 -17.93 -7.60
C LEU A 291 9.94 -16.65 -8.35
N GLN A 292 10.25 -15.56 -7.64
CA GLN A 292 10.75 -14.32 -8.24
C GLN A 292 12.06 -14.54 -8.99
N VAL A 293 13.04 -15.21 -8.37
CA VAL A 293 14.34 -15.50 -8.97
C VAL A 293 14.16 -16.38 -10.21
N LEU A 294 13.35 -17.44 -10.11
CA LEU A 294 13.05 -18.33 -11.23
C LEU A 294 12.45 -17.56 -12.41
N ALA A 295 11.43 -16.73 -12.16
CA ALA A 295 10.80 -15.92 -13.19
C ALA A 295 11.76 -14.88 -13.81
N GLY A 296 12.75 -14.40 -13.05
CA GLY A 296 13.78 -13.49 -13.54
C GLY A 296 14.77 -14.11 -14.52
N HIS A 297 14.72 -15.44 -14.72
CA HIS A 297 15.50 -16.13 -15.75
C HIS A 297 14.80 -16.21 -17.12
N SER A 298 13.52 -15.84 -17.20
CA SER A 298 12.75 -15.81 -18.45
C SER A 298 12.70 -14.40 -19.04
N ASP A 299 12.94 -14.27 -20.34
CA ASP A 299 12.76 -13.03 -21.08
C ASP A 299 11.29 -12.75 -21.41
N ARG A 300 10.39 -13.69 -21.10
CA ARG A 300 8.93 -13.61 -21.31
C ARG A 300 8.16 -13.26 -20.04
N LEU A 301 8.81 -13.27 -18.87
CA LEU A 301 8.19 -12.96 -17.58
C LEU A 301 8.74 -11.66 -16.98
N SER A 302 7.88 -10.95 -16.29
CA SER A 302 8.24 -9.77 -15.48
C SER A 302 7.83 -10.02 -14.03
N PRO A 303 8.78 -10.35 -13.13
CA PRO A 303 8.45 -10.69 -11.75
C PRO A 303 8.30 -9.47 -10.84
N TYR A 304 7.17 -9.38 -10.14
CA TYR A 304 6.84 -8.30 -9.20
C TYR A 304 6.65 -8.86 -7.78
N HIS A 305 7.71 -8.81 -6.96
CA HIS A 305 7.72 -9.30 -5.57
C HIS A 305 7.38 -8.24 -4.53
N TYR A 306 7.67 -6.98 -4.84
CA TYR A 306 7.25 -5.84 -4.04
C TYR A 306 6.43 -4.91 -4.92
N LEU A 307 5.49 -4.20 -4.30
CA LEU A 307 4.98 -2.97 -4.88
C LEU A 307 5.97 -1.86 -4.62
N SER A 308 6.11 -0.95 -5.58
CA SER A 308 6.65 0.39 -5.28
C SER A 308 5.80 1.11 -4.22
N GLN A 309 4.50 0.80 -4.15
CA GLN A 309 3.54 1.36 -3.18
C GLN A 309 2.57 0.31 -2.64
N ASN A 310 2.60 0.07 -1.32
CA ASN A 310 1.74 -0.93 -0.69
C ASN A 310 0.45 -0.30 -0.16
N ILE A 311 -0.67 -1.01 -0.34
CA ILE A 311 -1.89 -0.73 0.42
C ILE A 311 -1.63 -1.09 1.89
N ALA A 312 -1.93 -0.16 2.79
CA ALA A 312 -1.72 -0.33 4.22
C ALA A 312 -2.43 -1.60 4.75
N ALA A 313 -1.87 -2.22 5.80
CA ALA A 313 -2.44 -3.44 6.37
C ALA A 313 -3.87 -3.22 6.89
N GLY A 314 -4.14 -2.07 7.52
CA GLY A 314 -5.48 -1.69 7.97
C GLY A 314 -6.48 -1.67 6.82
N ASP A 315 -6.10 -1.10 5.66
CA ASP A 315 -6.98 -1.00 4.48
C ASP A 315 -7.27 -2.39 3.91
N ARG A 316 -6.26 -3.26 3.87
CA ARG A 316 -6.43 -4.66 3.46
C ARG A 316 -7.32 -5.45 4.41
N ASN A 317 -7.18 -5.23 5.72
CA ASN A 317 -8.07 -5.79 6.73
C ASN A 317 -9.51 -5.27 6.57
N HIS A 318 -9.68 -3.98 6.27
CA HIS A 318 -11.00 -3.37 6.01
C HIS A 318 -11.72 -4.06 4.85
N LEU A 319 -11.02 -4.23 3.72
CA LEU A 319 -11.57 -4.97 2.57
C LEU A 319 -11.93 -6.39 2.98
N LEU A 320 -10.99 -7.15 3.54
CA LEU A 320 -11.24 -8.54 3.94
C LEU A 320 -12.47 -8.68 4.83
N TYR A 321 -12.61 -7.81 5.84
CA TYR A 321 -13.70 -7.94 6.82
C TYR A 321 -15.05 -7.59 6.19
N ARG A 322 -15.09 -6.57 5.34
CA ARG A 322 -16.32 -6.27 4.59
C ARG A 322 -16.72 -7.38 3.62
N LEU A 323 -15.76 -8.12 3.05
CA LEU A 323 -16.04 -9.30 2.25
C LEU A 323 -16.56 -10.47 3.11
N MET A 324 -15.95 -10.71 4.27
CA MET A 324 -16.37 -11.75 5.23
C MET A 324 -17.78 -11.49 5.79
N ASP A 325 -18.10 -10.23 6.06
CA ASP A 325 -19.39 -9.83 6.63
C ASP A 325 -20.49 -9.67 5.57
N GLY A 326 -20.14 -9.59 4.29
CA GLY A 326 -21.06 -9.23 3.22
C GLY A 326 -21.50 -7.76 3.23
N THR A 327 -20.74 -6.89 3.90
CA THR A 327 -21.04 -5.46 4.08
C THR A 327 -20.26 -4.55 3.10
N ALA A 328 -19.52 -5.13 2.15
CA ALA A 328 -18.86 -4.39 1.08
C ALA A 328 -19.91 -3.86 0.08
N ASP A 329 -20.25 -2.57 0.14
CA ASP A 329 -21.09 -1.89 -0.85
C ASP A 329 -20.30 -1.53 -2.13
N ASP A 330 -21.00 -1.22 -3.22
CA ASP A 330 -20.39 -1.00 -4.53
C ASP A 330 -19.46 0.23 -4.53
N THR A 331 -19.83 1.32 -3.84
CA THR A 331 -19.01 2.54 -3.70
C THR A 331 -17.70 2.26 -2.95
N PHE A 332 -17.76 1.46 -1.89
CA PHE A 332 -16.58 1.00 -1.18
C PHE A 332 -15.66 0.17 -2.08
N LEU A 333 -16.24 -0.79 -2.82
CA LEU A 333 -15.49 -1.66 -3.72
C LEU A 333 -14.82 -0.88 -4.85
N ASP A 334 -15.50 0.10 -5.45
CA ASP A 334 -14.93 0.94 -6.51
C ASP A 334 -13.65 1.64 -6.08
N ARG A 335 -13.68 2.28 -4.90
CA ARG A 335 -12.50 2.95 -4.34
C ARG A 335 -11.34 2.00 -4.13
N PHE A 336 -11.61 0.77 -3.68
CA PHE A 336 -10.57 -0.25 -3.52
C PHE A 336 -10.03 -0.76 -4.85
N ILE A 337 -10.91 -0.95 -5.84
CA ILE A 337 -10.55 -1.37 -7.21
C ILE A 337 -9.65 -0.31 -7.85
N GLU A 338 -10.09 0.94 -7.88
CA GLU A 338 -9.36 2.06 -8.46
C GLU A 338 -7.98 2.22 -7.81
N ARG A 339 -7.91 2.18 -6.48
CA ARG A 339 -6.65 2.35 -5.76
C ARG A 339 -5.67 1.20 -6.00
N TYR A 340 -6.14 -0.05 -5.93
CA TYR A 340 -5.29 -1.19 -6.24
C TYR A 340 -4.74 -1.11 -7.65
N LEU A 341 -5.60 -0.80 -8.63
CA LEU A 341 -5.22 -0.72 -10.03
C LEU A 341 -4.29 0.46 -10.29
N THR A 342 -4.46 1.59 -9.63
CA THR A 342 -3.52 2.71 -9.70
C THR A 342 -2.11 2.26 -9.32
N PHE A 343 -1.98 1.47 -8.23
CA PHE A 343 -0.68 0.99 -7.79
C PHE A 343 -0.06 -0.08 -8.70
N ARG A 344 -0.88 -0.95 -9.30
CA ARG A 344 -0.40 -2.04 -10.16
C ARG A 344 -0.32 -1.70 -11.64
N PHE A 345 -0.95 -0.63 -12.08
CA PHE A 345 -1.09 -0.32 -13.50
C PHE A 345 0.26 -0.20 -14.21
N ALA A 346 1.21 0.54 -13.65
CA ALA A 346 2.51 0.74 -14.29
C ALA A 346 3.24 -0.59 -14.56
N GLU A 347 3.19 -1.54 -13.63
CA GLU A 347 3.86 -2.83 -13.76
C GLU A 347 3.18 -3.72 -14.80
N LEU A 348 1.85 -3.75 -14.79
CA LEU A 348 1.05 -4.47 -15.78
C LEU A 348 1.27 -3.89 -17.19
N TYR A 349 1.24 -2.56 -17.29
CA TYR A 349 1.43 -1.84 -18.54
C TYR A 349 2.82 -2.06 -19.12
N VAL A 350 3.88 -1.91 -18.32
CA VAL A 350 5.26 -2.13 -18.78
C VAL A 350 5.48 -3.57 -19.22
N SER A 351 4.94 -4.55 -18.48
CA SER A 351 5.01 -5.95 -18.91
C SER A 351 4.34 -6.14 -20.25
N HIS A 352 3.10 -5.66 -20.37
CA HIS A 352 2.31 -5.79 -21.59
C HIS A 352 2.97 -5.10 -22.79
N SER A 353 3.47 -3.87 -22.64
CA SER A 353 4.12 -3.12 -23.71
C SER A 353 5.41 -3.77 -24.19
N GLN A 354 6.08 -4.54 -23.32
CA GLN A 354 7.26 -5.34 -23.65
C GLN A 354 6.93 -6.73 -24.20
N GLY A 355 5.64 -7.07 -24.36
CA GLY A 355 5.22 -8.41 -24.76
C GLY A 355 5.48 -9.48 -23.69
N ARG A 356 5.68 -9.07 -22.44
CA ARG A 356 5.99 -9.95 -21.30
C ARG A 356 4.77 -10.17 -20.43
N ARG A 357 4.69 -11.35 -19.83
CA ARG A 357 3.66 -11.72 -18.87
C ARG A 357 4.10 -11.31 -17.46
N ALA A 358 3.30 -10.46 -16.80
CA ALA A 358 3.56 -10.12 -15.41
C ALA A 358 3.33 -11.34 -14.50
N ILE A 359 4.26 -11.60 -13.57
CA ILE A 359 4.09 -12.57 -12.49
C ILE A 359 4.16 -11.87 -11.13
N ILE A 360 3.00 -11.72 -10.49
CA ILE A 360 2.83 -11.02 -9.23
C ILE A 360 3.05 -12.01 -8.10
N VAL A 361 4.21 -11.91 -7.45
CA VAL A 361 4.65 -12.81 -6.36
C VAL A 361 4.62 -12.14 -4.98
N ASN A 362 4.05 -10.94 -4.89
CA ASN A 362 3.82 -10.23 -3.63
C ASN A 362 2.67 -10.87 -2.85
N HIS A 363 2.94 -11.41 -1.66
CA HIS A 363 1.91 -12.05 -0.83
C HIS A 363 0.84 -11.08 -0.34
N LEU A 364 1.14 -9.77 -0.27
CA LEU A 364 0.18 -8.74 0.11
C LEU A 364 -0.94 -8.57 -0.93
N ASP A 365 -0.74 -9.04 -2.16
CA ASP A 365 -1.70 -8.95 -3.26
C ASP A 365 -2.76 -10.06 -3.23
N THR A 366 -2.62 -11.05 -2.35
CA THR A 366 -3.54 -12.19 -2.30
C THR A 366 -5.01 -11.76 -2.25
N LEU A 367 -5.33 -10.72 -1.47
CA LEU A 367 -6.69 -10.18 -1.37
C LEU A 367 -7.20 -9.51 -2.65
N PHE A 368 -6.31 -9.00 -3.50
CA PHE A 368 -6.69 -8.26 -4.71
C PHE A 368 -6.74 -9.14 -5.96
N THR A 369 -6.33 -10.41 -5.85
CA THR A 369 -6.39 -11.36 -6.97
C THR A 369 -7.77 -11.53 -7.63
N PRO A 370 -8.92 -11.36 -6.96
CA PRO A 370 -10.22 -11.40 -7.65
C PRO A 370 -10.40 -10.23 -8.64
N ILE A 371 -9.79 -9.06 -8.36
CA ILE A 371 -9.79 -7.91 -9.29
C ILE A 371 -9.07 -8.33 -10.59
N MET A 372 -7.90 -8.95 -10.45
CA MET A 372 -7.12 -9.44 -11.60
C MET A 372 -7.86 -10.54 -12.37
N ALA A 373 -8.57 -11.42 -11.66
CA ALA A 373 -9.35 -12.48 -12.27
C ALA A 373 -10.52 -11.96 -13.12
N ALA A 374 -11.14 -10.86 -12.68
CA ALA A 374 -12.23 -10.20 -13.39
C ALA A 374 -11.74 -9.40 -14.61
N ILE A 375 -10.60 -8.71 -14.49
CA ILE A 375 -10.05 -7.90 -15.60
C ILE A 375 -9.49 -8.78 -16.71
N PHE A 376 -8.78 -9.86 -16.36
CA PHE A 376 -8.04 -10.69 -17.32
C PHE A 376 -8.60 -12.13 -17.34
N PRO A 377 -9.50 -12.48 -18.28
CA PRO A 377 -10.12 -13.80 -18.35
C PRO A 377 -9.14 -14.95 -18.54
N LYS A 378 -7.94 -14.68 -19.08
CA LYS A 378 -6.86 -15.66 -19.27
C LYS A 378 -5.80 -15.63 -18.16
N ALA A 379 -5.97 -14.81 -17.12
CA ALA A 379 -5.02 -14.79 -16.00
C ALA A 379 -5.06 -16.12 -15.26
N THR A 380 -3.90 -16.56 -14.76
CA THR A 380 -3.76 -17.79 -13.98
C THR A 380 -3.29 -17.48 -12.56
N PHE A 381 -3.66 -18.35 -11.62
CA PHE A 381 -3.56 -18.13 -10.19
C PHE A 381 -2.88 -19.32 -9.53
N LEU A 382 -1.70 -19.09 -8.96
CA LEU A 382 -0.95 -20.10 -8.24
C LEU A 382 -1.18 -19.89 -6.74
N HIS A 383 -1.91 -20.79 -6.08
CA HIS A 383 -1.93 -20.86 -4.62
C HIS A 383 -0.72 -21.65 -4.15
N ALA A 384 0.28 -20.92 -3.66
CA ALA A 384 1.50 -21.48 -3.10
C ALA A 384 1.39 -21.57 -1.58
N TYR A 385 1.47 -22.79 -1.05
CA TYR A 385 1.50 -23.04 0.39
C TYR A 385 2.73 -23.88 0.77
N ARG A 386 3.00 -23.98 2.07
CA ARG A 386 4.15 -24.69 2.61
C ARG A 386 3.75 -25.37 3.91
N ASN A 387 4.57 -26.30 4.40
CA ASN A 387 4.49 -26.81 5.76
C ASN A 387 4.15 -25.69 6.78
N PRO A 388 3.07 -25.85 7.55
CA PRO A 388 2.57 -24.78 8.41
C PRO A 388 3.52 -24.46 9.57
N GLY A 389 4.16 -25.46 10.19
CA GLY A 389 5.13 -25.25 11.27
C GLY A 389 6.35 -24.45 10.82
N ALA A 390 6.89 -24.79 9.63
CA ALA A 390 7.99 -24.03 9.03
C ALA A 390 7.60 -22.58 8.69
N THR A 391 6.36 -22.39 8.23
CA THR A 391 5.80 -21.07 7.92
C THR A 391 5.63 -20.22 9.18
N LEU A 392 5.05 -20.77 10.25
CA LEU A 392 4.91 -20.09 11.55
C LEU A 392 6.26 -19.62 12.07
N ILE A 393 7.25 -20.52 12.13
CA ILE A 393 8.59 -20.16 12.61
C ILE A 393 9.16 -19.01 11.78
N SER A 394 8.95 -19.04 10.46
CA SER A 394 9.43 -17.96 9.60
C SER A 394 8.64 -16.66 9.72
N LEU A 395 7.36 -16.68 10.07
CA LEU A 395 6.53 -15.48 10.25
C LEU A 395 6.79 -14.84 11.61
N ALA A 396 6.61 -15.62 12.68
CA ALA A 396 6.72 -15.17 14.06
C ALA A 396 8.16 -14.78 14.40
N TYR A 397 9.12 -15.68 14.18
CA TYR A 397 10.45 -15.53 14.79
C TYR A 397 11.52 -14.93 13.87
N LYS A 398 11.17 -14.57 12.63
CA LYS A 398 11.99 -13.67 11.79
C LYS A 398 11.50 -12.22 11.80
N ASN A 399 10.68 -11.90 12.81
CA ASN A 399 9.99 -10.63 13.00
C ASN A 399 9.24 -10.17 11.74
N GLN A 400 8.68 -11.09 10.95
CA GLN A 400 8.02 -10.72 9.69
C GLN A 400 6.52 -10.45 9.89
N PHE A 401 5.92 -11.03 10.93
CA PHE A 401 4.51 -10.82 11.22
C PHE A 401 4.18 -9.37 11.57
N GLN A 402 5.12 -8.65 12.19
CA GLN A 402 4.93 -7.24 12.53
C GLN A 402 4.82 -6.34 11.28
N PHE A 403 5.34 -6.77 10.13
CA PHE A 403 5.38 -5.98 8.91
C PHE A 403 4.22 -6.29 7.97
N ALA A 404 3.14 -5.52 8.14
CA ALA A 404 2.07 -5.38 7.15
C ALA A 404 1.31 -6.67 6.76
N GLN A 405 1.28 -7.69 7.62
CA GLN A 405 0.42 -8.85 7.44
C GLN A 405 -1.04 -8.53 7.78
N LEU A 406 -1.97 -9.33 7.26
CA LEU A 406 -3.35 -9.28 7.73
C LEU A 406 -3.38 -9.72 9.19
N ARG A 407 -4.21 -9.07 10.00
CA ARG A 407 -4.33 -9.36 11.43
C ARG A 407 -5.73 -9.74 11.85
N HIS A 408 -5.82 -10.47 12.95
CA HIS A 408 -7.05 -10.60 13.71
C HIS A 408 -7.27 -9.32 14.53
N LEU A 409 -8.21 -8.49 14.11
CA LEU A 409 -8.52 -7.20 14.70
C LEU A 409 -9.95 -7.21 15.17
N LYS A 410 -10.21 -6.75 16.40
CA LYS A 410 -11.55 -6.32 16.76
C LYS A 410 -11.88 -5.07 15.94
N TYR A 411 -13.14 -4.88 15.56
CA TYR A 411 -13.57 -3.71 14.79
C TYR A 411 -15.01 -3.30 15.08
N ASP A 412 -15.36 -2.07 14.71
CA ASP A 412 -16.74 -1.59 14.69
C ASP A 412 -17.39 -1.93 13.33
N PRO A 413 -18.38 -2.83 13.27
CA PRO A 413 -19.02 -3.25 12.03
C PRO A 413 -19.94 -2.17 11.45
N GLY A 414 -20.23 -1.10 12.20
CA GLY A 414 -21.01 0.04 11.73
C GLY A 414 -20.22 0.93 10.76
N TYR A 415 -18.89 0.77 10.67
CA TYR A 415 -17.99 1.59 9.88
C TYR A 415 -18.35 3.09 9.92
N PRO A 416 -18.39 3.73 11.12
CA PRO A 416 -18.91 5.07 11.28
C PRO A 416 -18.16 6.06 10.37
N SER A 417 -18.92 6.85 9.62
CA SER A 417 -18.38 7.76 8.59
C SER A 417 -17.53 7.06 7.52
N GLY A 418 -17.79 5.78 7.25
CA GLY A 418 -17.00 4.95 6.34
C GLY A 418 -15.65 4.48 6.89
N LEU A 419 -15.33 4.80 8.16
CA LEU A 419 -14.05 4.46 8.78
C LEU A 419 -14.04 3.02 9.30
N PHE A 420 -12.93 2.34 9.11
CA PHE A 420 -12.59 1.09 9.78
C PHE A 420 -11.86 1.36 11.08
N LEU A 421 -12.66 1.51 12.13
CA LEU A 421 -12.18 1.58 13.50
C LEU A 421 -11.82 0.17 13.94
N HIS A 422 -10.55 -0.06 14.25
CA HIS A 422 -10.05 -1.38 14.61
C HIS A 422 -9.12 -1.33 15.84
N SER A 423 -9.02 -2.44 16.57
CA SER A 423 -8.12 -2.61 17.71
C SER A 423 -7.55 -4.02 17.72
N ARG A 424 -6.32 -4.16 18.20
CA ARG A 424 -5.72 -5.48 18.41
C ARG A 424 -6.38 -6.18 19.58
N ASP A 425 -6.53 -7.50 19.50
CA ASP A 425 -6.93 -8.27 20.67
C ASP A 425 -5.70 -8.58 21.54
N PRO A 426 -5.55 -7.96 22.73
CA PRO A 426 -4.38 -8.19 23.58
C PRO A 426 -4.32 -9.61 24.16
N ASN A 427 -5.40 -10.39 24.04
CA ASN A 427 -5.48 -11.75 24.56
C ASN A 427 -4.99 -12.81 23.58
N LEU A 428 -4.72 -12.45 22.32
CA LEU A 428 -4.20 -13.40 21.33
C LEU A 428 -2.68 -13.51 21.43
N SER A 429 -2.18 -14.74 21.44
CA SER A 429 -0.76 -15.01 21.27
C SER A 429 -0.32 -14.73 19.83
N LEU A 430 0.99 -14.55 19.63
CA LEU A 430 1.55 -14.37 18.28
C LEU A 430 1.27 -15.59 17.38
N GLU A 431 1.28 -16.80 17.95
CA GLU A 431 0.94 -18.04 17.24
C GLU A 431 -0.52 -18.04 16.79
N GLN A 432 -1.45 -17.55 17.63
CA GLN A 432 -2.85 -17.40 17.25
C GLN A 432 -3.00 -16.36 16.14
N GLU A 433 -2.36 -15.18 16.25
CA GLU A 433 -2.39 -14.18 15.17
C GLU A 433 -1.84 -14.74 13.85
N CYS A 434 -0.73 -15.48 13.89
CA CYS A 434 -0.15 -16.14 12.72
C CYS A 434 -1.08 -17.24 12.17
N ALA A 435 -1.69 -18.05 13.04
CA ALA A 435 -2.64 -19.09 12.65
C ALA A 435 -3.84 -18.50 11.93
N TRP A 436 -4.41 -17.40 12.44
CA TRP A 436 -5.48 -16.67 11.79
C TRP A 436 -5.07 -16.17 10.41
N TYR A 437 -3.89 -15.52 10.30
CA TYR A 437 -3.42 -15.00 9.02
C TYR A 437 -3.24 -16.12 7.98
N MET A 438 -2.61 -17.22 8.39
CA MET A 438 -2.40 -18.37 7.51
C MET A 438 -3.72 -19.01 7.11
N HIS A 439 -4.63 -19.21 8.06
CA HIS A 439 -5.93 -19.83 7.81
C HIS A 439 -6.79 -18.98 6.86
N VAL A 440 -6.92 -17.68 7.13
CA VAL A 440 -7.76 -16.80 6.30
C VAL A 440 -7.20 -16.65 4.90
N THR A 441 -5.88 -16.60 4.73
CA THR A 441 -5.23 -16.53 3.41
C THR A 441 -5.44 -17.82 2.62
N ASP A 442 -5.27 -18.98 3.25
CA ASP A 442 -5.51 -20.28 2.60
C ASP A 442 -6.99 -20.48 2.25
N LEU A 443 -7.90 -20.05 3.11
CA LEU A 443 -9.33 -20.09 2.85
C LEU A 443 -9.72 -19.15 1.70
N TYR A 444 -9.18 -17.93 1.70
CA TYR A 444 -9.40 -16.95 0.64
C TYR A 444 -8.96 -17.50 -0.73
N ALA A 445 -7.74 -18.05 -0.79
CA ALA A 445 -7.18 -18.60 -2.03
C ALA A 445 -8.02 -19.77 -2.58
N ARG A 446 -8.44 -20.70 -1.70
CA ARG A 446 -9.33 -21.80 -2.10
C ARG A 446 -10.70 -21.31 -2.56
N SER A 447 -11.27 -20.33 -1.84
CA SER A 447 -12.57 -19.75 -2.20
C SER A 447 -12.52 -19.10 -3.58
N LEU A 448 -11.44 -18.41 -3.92
CA LEU A 448 -11.22 -17.91 -5.28
C LEU A 448 -11.05 -19.08 -6.28
N GLY A 449 -10.25 -20.09 -5.96
CA GLY A 449 -10.06 -21.25 -6.83
C GLY A 449 -11.36 -21.97 -7.19
N GLU A 450 -12.30 -22.06 -6.25
CA GLU A 450 -13.64 -22.63 -6.49
C GLU A 450 -14.55 -21.78 -7.38
N LEU A 451 -14.24 -20.49 -7.57
CA LEU A 451 -14.96 -19.57 -8.45
C LEU A 451 -14.36 -19.52 -9.86
N LEU A 452 -13.18 -20.12 -10.06
CA LEU A 452 -12.45 -20.08 -11.32
C LEU A 452 -12.52 -21.41 -12.07
N PRO A 453 -12.44 -21.39 -13.41
CA PRO A 453 -12.14 -22.58 -14.20
C PRO A 453 -10.87 -23.27 -13.71
N GLN A 454 -10.86 -24.61 -13.73
CA GLN A 454 -9.78 -25.43 -13.19
C GLN A 454 -8.41 -25.11 -13.83
N GLU A 455 -8.40 -24.81 -15.12
CA GLU A 455 -7.19 -24.46 -15.88
C GLU A 455 -6.56 -23.12 -15.46
N ARG A 456 -7.32 -22.25 -14.77
CA ARG A 456 -6.84 -20.95 -14.29
C ARG A 456 -6.26 -21.01 -12.89
N PHE A 457 -6.41 -22.12 -12.16
CA PHE A 457 -6.01 -22.19 -10.75
C PHE A 457 -5.22 -23.46 -10.44
N LEU A 458 -4.02 -23.29 -9.89
CA LEU A 458 -3.19 -24.38 -9.40
C LEU A 458 -2.88 -24.16 -7.92
N SER A 459 -3.21 -25.14 -7.08
CA SER A 459 -2.75 -25.18 -5.69
C SER A 459 -1.54 -26.11 -5.59
N LEU A 460 -0.45 -25.63 -5.01
CA LEU A 460 0.83 -26.31 -5.01
C LEU A 460 1.52 -26.21 -3.64
N ASP A 461 1.91 -27.37 -3.12
CA ASP A 461 2.83 -27.43 -1.97
C ASP A 461 4.23 -27.09 -2.45
N MET A 462 4.79 -26.01 -1.92
CA MET A 462 6.14 -25.58 -2.27
C MET A 462 7.21 -26.54 -1.77
N GLU A 463 6.92 -27.38 -0.76
CA GLU A 463 7.85 -28.44 -0.33
C GLU A 463 8.12 -29.46 -1.43
N ASP A 464 7.14 -29.75 -2.29
CA ASP A 464 7.34 -30.63 -3.46
C ASP A 464 8.35 -30.03 -4.45
N LEU A 465 8.30 -28.70 -4.67
CA LEU A 465 9.25 -28.00 -5.54
C LEU A 465 10.65 -27.94 -4.91
N PHE A 466 10.74 -27.65 -3.61
CA PHE A 466 12.02 -27.64 -2.90
C PHE A 466 12.67 -29.03 -2.83
N ALA A 467 11.87 -30.09 -2.76
CA ALA A 467 12.35 -31.47 -2.81
C ALA A 467 12.76 -31.92 -4.22
N GLY A 468 12.54 -31.10 -5.25
CA GLY A 468 12.87 -31.45 -6.64
C GLY A 468 11.96 -32.51 -7.25
N ASN A 469 10.71 -32.63 -6.77
CA ASN A 469 9.76 -33.64 -7.23
C ASN A 469 9.47 -33.46 -8.74
N PRO A 470 9.86 -34.41 -9.62
CA PRO A 470 9.79 -34.23 -11.08
C PRO A 470 8.38 -33.93 -11.59
N ASN A 471 7.38 -34.71 -11.15
CA ASN A 471 6.00 -34.58 -11.60
C ASN A 471 5.40 -33.21 -11.22
N ARG A 472 5.79 -32.70 -10.05
CA ARG A 472 5.30 -31.41 -9.53
C ARG A 472 5.97 -30.24 -10.23
N ILE A 473 7.25 -30.36 -10.55
CA ILE A 473 7.97 -29.38 -11.37
C ILE A 473 7.37 -29.32 -12.78
N GLU A 474 7.11 -30.45 -13.42
CA GLU A 474 6.48 -30.50 -14.75
C GLU A 474 5.08 -29.87 -14.72
N THR A 475 4.27 -30.19 -13.71
CA THR A 475 2.94 -29.58 -13.51
C THR A 475 3.05 -28.06 -13.35
N PHE A 476 4.00 -27.59 -12.54
CA PHE A 476 4.25 -26.17 -12.32
C PHE A 476 4.67 -25.46 -13.63
N ILE A 477 5.66 -25.99 -14.35
CA ILE A 477 6.12 -25.41 -15.62
C ILE A 477 4.98 -25.34 -16.63
N SER A 478 4.22 -26.44 -16.78
CA SER A 478 3.07 -26.49 -17.68
C SER A 478 1.99 -25.47 -17.31
N PHE A 479 1.78 -25.21 -16.01
CA PHE A 479 0.81 -24.21 -15.55
C PHE A 479 1.27 -22.77 -15.77
N ILE A 480 2.56 -22.49 -15.57
CA ILE A 480 3.14 -21.18 -15.89
C ILE A 480 3.09 -20.92 -17.40
N GLY A 481 3.28 -21.97 -18.21
CA GLY A 481 3.17 -21.91 -19.66
C GLY A 481 4.34 -21.16 -20.31
N ASP A 482 5.52 -21.26 -19.72
CA ASP A 482 6.76 -20.65 -20.20
C ASP A 482 7.80 -21.75 -20.48
N ASP A 483 8.24 -21.83 -21.74
CA ASP A 483 9.18 -22.82 -22.26
C ASP A 483 10.64 -22.54 -21.88
N GLU A 484 10.97 -21.33 -21.42
CA GLU A 484 12.29 -20.98 -20.90
C GLU A 484 12.50 -21.51 -19.48
N LEU A 485 11.41 -21.86 -18.78
CA LEU A 485 11.47 -22.51 -17.47
C LEU A 485 11.64 -24.03 -17.62
N THR A 486 12.88 -24.50 -17.57
CA THR A 486 13.18 -25.94 -17.66
C THR A 486 13.10 -26.65 -16.30
N PRO A 487 12.89 -27.98 -16.27
CA PRO A 487 12.95 -28.75 -15.04
C PRO A 487 14.29 -28.62 -14.30
N GLU A 488 15.40 -28.54 -15.03
CA GLU A 488 16.74 -28.34 -14.50
C GLU A 488 16.88 -27.00 -13.79
N LEU A 489 16.43 -25.91 -14.44
CA LEU A 489 16.46 -24.56 -13.88
C LEU A 489 15.57 -24.46 -12.63
N CYS A 490 14.40 -25.10 -12.66
CA CYS A 490 13.52 -25.18 -11.49
C CYS A 490 14.22 -25.88 -10.32
N ARG A 491 14.79 -27.08 -10.54
CA ARG A 491 15.51 -27.83 -9.49
C ARG A 491 16.68 -27.03 -8.93
N GLU A 492 17.48 -26.42 -9.79
CA GLU A 492 18.59 -25.57 -9.38
C GLU A 492 18.10 -24.40 -8.51
N THR A 493 17.09 -23.67 -8.96
CA THR A 493 16.57 -22.50 -8.24
C THR A 493 15.97 -22.88 -6.90
N PHE A 494 15.13 -23.91 -6.84
CA PHE A 494 14.45 -24.33 -5.61
C PHE A 494 15.38 -25.05 -4.63
N SER A 495 16.48 -25.64 -5.06
CA SER A 495 17.49 -26.20 -4.15
C SER A 495 18.32 -25.15 -3.40
N ARG A 496 18.35 -23.89 -3.90
CA ARG A 496 19.13 -22.81 -3.32
C ARG A 496 18.39 -22.18 -2.15
N LYS A 497 19.07 -22.03 -1.02
CA LYS A 497 18.58 -21.26 0.13
C LYS A 497 18.76 -19.75 -0.11
N ILE A 498 17.83 -19.14 -0.84
CA ILE A 498 17.93 -17.73 -1.28
C ILE A 498 17.74 -16.71 -0.13
N ASN A 499 17.15 -17.12 1.01
CA ASN A 499 16.76 -16.21 2.11
C ASN A 499 17.34 -16.60 3.48
N GLU A 500 18.58 -17.05 3.52
CA GLU A 500 19.26 -17.36 4.79
C GLU A 500 19.76 -16.06 5.45
N LYS A 501 19.00 -15.54 6.42
CA LYS A 501 19.44 -14.41 7.27
C LYS A 501 20.56 -14.90 8.20
N SER A 502 21.69 -14.20 8.21
CA SER A 502 22.88 -14.48 9.04
C SER A 502 22.59 -14.39 10.55
N HIS A 503 21.59 -13.60 10.95
CA HIS A 503 21.18 -13.42 12.34
C HIS A 503 19.80 -14.05 12.55
N ARG A 504 19.76 -15.23 13.16
CA ARG A 504 18.52 -15.82 13.68
C ARG A 504 18.40 -15.44 15.15
N VAL A 505 17.31 -14.80 15.54
CA VAL A 505 16.97 -14.67 16.97
C VAL A 505 16.54 -16.05 17.44
N VAL A 506 17.44 -16.78 18.08
CA VAL A 506 17.16 -18.12 18.60
C VAL A 506 16.40 -17.95 19.93
N SER A 507 15.08 -18.07 19.89
CA SER A 507 14.27 -18.27 21.11
C SER A 507 14.13 -19.77 21.40
N GLU A 508 13.94 -20.16 22.66
CA GLU A 508 13.67 -21.56 23.03
C GLU A 508 12.39 -22.13 22.39
N ALA A 509 11.47 -21.29 21.91
CA ALA A 509 10.32 -21.69 21.10
C ALA A 509 10.70 -22.23 19.69
N HIS A 510 11.94 -22.08 19.24
CA HIS A 510 12.46 -22.68 18.01
C HIS A 510 12.55 -24.22 18.04
N GLN A 511 12.31 -24.87 19.18
CA GLN A 511 12.84 -26.20 19.44
C GLN A 511 12.18 -27.36 18.68
N SER A 512 11.03 -27.19 17.99
CA SER A 512 10.58 -28.16 16.98
C SER A 512 9.54 -27.59 16.02
N GLN A 513 9.72 -27.84 14.71
CA GLN A 513 8.68 -27.62 13.69
C GLN A 513 7.39 -28.38 14.01
N ASP A 514 7.50 -29.53 14.66
CA ASP A 514 6.36 -30.39 15.01
C ASP A 514 5.48 -29.69 16.05
N ARG A 515 6.09 -29.11 17.10
CA ARG A 515 5.34 -28.34 18.12
C ARG A 515 4.65 -27.12 17.50
N ALA A 516 5.33 -26.42 16.60
CA ALA A 516 4.74 -25.31 15.85
C ALA A 516 3.55 -25.78 15.00
N ALA A 517 3.67 -26.95 14.35
CA ALA A 517 2.59 -27.54 13.58
C ALA A 517 1.41 -27.99 14.46
N GLU A 518 1.66 -28.55 15.64
CA GLU A 518 0.62 -28.94 16.61
C GLU A 518 -0.17 -27.72 17.10
N ILE A 519 0.52 -26.64 17.51
CA ILE A 519 -0.11 -25.39 17.94
C ILE A 519 -0.99 -24.84 16.82
N LEU A 520 -0.45 -24.76 15.59
CA LEU A 520 -1.22 -24.30 14.44
C LEU A 520 -2.41 -25.19 14.12
N SER A 521 -2.26 -26.51 14.23
CA SER A 521 -3.34 -27.47 13.99
C SER A 521 -4.49 -27.21 14.96
N HIS A 522 -4.18 -27.04 16.25
CA HIS A 522 -5.18 -26.71 17.26
C HIS A 522 -5.87 -25.37 16.99
N CYS A 523 -5.10 -24.30 16.71
CA CYS A 523 -5.66 -22.99 16.38
C CYS A 523 -6.53 -23.04 15.11
N ARG A 524 -6.10 -23.75 14.06
CA ARG A 524 -6.86 -23.90 12.82
C ARG A 524 -8.15 -24.69 13.02
N GLN A 525 -8.12 -25.71 13.87
CA GLN A 525 -9.31 -26.47 14.24
C GLN A 525 -10.32 -25.57 14.94
N GLN A 526 -9.89 -24.75 15.91
CA GLN A 526 -10.75 -23.76 16.57
C GLN A 526 -11.38 -22.78 15.56
N LEU A 527 -10.59 -22.23 14.65
CA LEU A 527 -11.10 -21.33 13.59
C LEU A 527 -12.07 -22.03 12.65
N THR A 528 -11.86 -23.31 12.35
CA THR A 528 -12.74 -24.09 11.47
C THR A 528 -14.07 -24.41 12.15
N ASP A 529 -14.04 -24.79 13.43
CA ASP A 529 -15.22 -25.21 14.17
C ASP A 529 -16.08 -24.02 14.61
N ASN A 530 -15.43 -22.90 14.98
CA ASN A 530 -16.12 -21.77 15.60
C ASN A 530 -16.16 -20.51 14.71
N GLY A 531 -15.41 -20.50 13.59
CA GLY A 531 -15.20 -19.30 12.77
C GLY A 531 -14.32 -18.22 13.43
N ARG A 532 -13.91 -18.39 14.69
CA ARG A 532 -13.21 -17.37 15.49
C ARG A 532 -12.37 -18.00 16.59
N PHE A 533 -11.50 -17.19 17.20
CA PHE A 533 -10.82 -17.54 18.44
C PHE A 533 -11.68 -17.24 19.67
#